data_AF-A0A2N0NDX2-F1
#
_entry.id   AF-A0A2N0NDX2-F1
#
_cell.length_a   1.000
_cell.length_b   1.000
_cell.length_c   1.000
_cell.angle_alpha   90.00
_cell.angle_beta   90.00
_cell.angle_gamma   90.00
#
_symmetry.space_group_name_H-M   'P 1'
#
loop_
_entity.id
_entity.type
_entity.pdbx_description
1 polymer ?
#
loop_
_entity_poly.entity_id
_entity_poly.type
_entity_poly.pdbx_seq_one_letter_code
_entity_poly.pdbx_strand_id
1 'polypeptide(L)'
;KLNLTEERLKRYVDEANTLSSDTTLISNTEKELKNKAKILREKAISKTLNNIKRSMKVDLCFVLDCTGSMKPHIAAAKDCISHVSNYIKCTNPSIKLRIGFCGYRDHNNKPHDQLQVFNFTDKYIKFTKYMHEVSPGVYSQYSDEPEDVLGGLNAAITQMNWQSSTRILLHIGDFPPHGRRFTNLKDNYPDGDPNGLTAENVLEKMQSKNILYFFGKIANYTDKMLEIFRSIIGEFPVFDL
;
A
#
# COMPACT_ATOMS: atom_id res chain seq x y z
N LYS A 1 -17.29 3.72 25.20
CA LYS A 1 -18.45 2.81 25.39
C LYS A 1 -19.55 3.31 24.48
N LEU A 2 -20.03 2.53 23.51
CA LEU A 2 -21.14 2.96 22.66
C LEU A 2 -22.42 3.01 23.51
N ASN A 3 -22.94 4.21 23.75
CA ASN A 3 -24.21 4.42 24.44
C ASN A 3 -25.34 4.21 23.43
N LEU A 4 -25.94 3.02 23.45
CA LEU A 4 -27.18 2.75 22.72
C LEU A 4 -28.34 3.30 23.56
N THR A 5 -29.18 4.14 22.98
CA THR A 5 -30.33 4.77 23.63
C THR A 5 -31.38 3.72 24.04
N GLU A 6 -32.05 3.95 25.18
CA GLU A 6 -33.06 3.03 25.73
C GLU A 6 -34.20 2.70 24.75
N GLU A 7 -34.54 3.64 23.87
CA GLU A 7 -35.55 3.47 22.81
C GLU A 7 -35.17 2.42 21.77
N ARG A 8 -33.87 2.23 21.51
CA ARG A 8 -33.38 1.17 20.62
C ARG A 8 -33.45 -0.19 21.30
N LEU A 9 -33.20 -0.25 22.60
CA LEU A 9 -33.32 -1.48 23.39
C LEU A 9 -34.78 -1.94 23.50
N LYS A 10 -35.73 -1.02 23.70
CA LYS A 10 -37.16 -1.33 23.73
C LYS A 10 -37.66 -1.94 22.42
N ARG A 11 -37.33 -1.36 21.27
CA ARG A 11 -37.72 -1.89 19.95
C ARG A 11 -37.29 -3.35 19.71
N TYR A 12 -36.06 -3.71 20.10
CA TYR A 12 -35.58 -5.09 19.96
C TYR A 12 -36.28 -6.08 20.91
N VAL A 13 -36.76 -5.61 22.06
CA VAL A 13 -37.51 -6.45 23.02
C VAL A 13 -38.94 -6.66 22.52
N ASP A 14 -39.55 -5.64 21.94
CA ASP A 14 -40.91 -5.70 21.41
C ASP A 14 -40.99 -6.60 20.16
N GLU A 15 -39.99 -6.55 19.28
CA GLU A 15 -39.85 -7.47 18.13
C GLU A 15 -39.60 -8.93 18.56
N ALA A 16 -38.98 -9.15 19.72
CA ALA A 16 -38.74 -10.50 20.24
C ALA A 16 -39.96 -11.06 20.98
N ASN A 17 -40.80 -10.21 21.57
CA ASN A 17 -42.00 -10.61 22.32
C ASN A 17 -43.23 -10.79 21.42
N THR A 18 -43.26 -10.19 20.22
CA THR A 18 -44.35 -10.37 19.25
C THR A 18 -44.35 -11.75 18.56
N LEU A 19 -43.34 -12.61 18.82
CA LEU A 19 -43.24 -13.96 18.26
C LEU A 19 -43.59 -15.10 19.24
N SER A 20 -43.93 -14.83 20.50
CA SER A 20 -44.20 -15.88 21.50
C SER A 20 -45.43 -15.52 22.33
N SER A 21 -46.59 -16.02 21.91
CA SER A 21 -47.77 -16.17 22.76
C SER A 21 -47.97 -17.65 23.05
N ASP A 22 -47.43 -18.14 24.17
CA ASP A 22 -48.20 -18.83 25.22
C ASP A 22 -47.28 -19.45 26.28
N THR A 23 -47.62 -19.16 27.53
CA THR A 23 -46.79 -19.31 28.73
C THR A 23 -46.94 -20.69 29.36
N THR A 24 -45.84 -21.36 29.74
CA THR A 24 -45.55 -21.89 31.10
C THR A 24 -44.63 -23.12 31.16
N LEU A 25 -44.39 -23.85 30.06
CA LEU A 25 -43.34 -24.90 29.98
C LEU A 25 -42.06 -24.43 29.26
N ILE A 26 -42.09 -23.22 28.72
CA ILE A 26 -41.11 -22.69 27.75
C ILE A 26 -40.01 -21.83 28.42
N SER A 27 -40.16 -21.43 29.69
CA SER A 27 -39.32 -20.40 30.32
C SER A 27 -37.82 -20.75 30.39
N ASN A 28 -37.47 -22.02 30.62
CA ASN A 28 -36.07 -22.46 30.61
C ASN A 28 -35.49 -22.49 29.19
N THR A 29 -36.25 -22.96 28.22
CA THR A 29 -35.84 -23.05 26.81
C THR A 29 -35.74 -21.66 26.16
N GLU A 30 -36.67 -20.76 26.47
CA GLU A 30 -36.63 -19.36 26.05
C GLU A 30 -35.45 -18.62 26.67
N LYS A 31 -35.16 -18.84 27.95
CA LYS A 31 -34.00 -18.22 28.62
C LYS A 31 -32.68 -18.73 28.02
N GLU A 32 -32.60 -20.02 27.68
CA GLU A 32 -31.46 -20.59 26.97
C GLU A 32 -31.32 -20.04 25.54
N LEU A 33 -32.42 -19.92 24.80
CA LEU A 33 -32.45 -19.35 23.45
C LEU A 33 -32.05 -17.87 23.47
N LYS A 34 -32.57 -17.08 24.42
CA LYS A 34 -32.18 -15.68 24.64
C LYS A 34 -30.69 -15.55 24.98
N ASN A 35 -30.15 -16.46 25.81
CA ASN A 35 -28.72 -16.48 26.13
C ASN A 35 -27.86 -16.88 24.90
N LYS A 36 -28.25 -17.89 24.13
CA LYS A 36 -27.57 -18.27 22.87
C LYS A 36 -27.59 -17.13 21.86
N ALA A 37 -28.73 -16.47 21.68
CA ALA A 37 -28.88 -15.31 20.81
C ALA A 37 -27.98 -14.14 21.25
N LYS A 38 -27.91 -13.86 22.56
CA LYS A 38 -27.01 -12.86 23.13
C LYS A 38 -25.54 -13.18 22.84
N ILE A 39 -25.10 -14.41 23.09
CA ILE A 39 -23.72 -14.85 22.81
C ILE A 39 -23.38 -14.73 21.32
N LEU A 40 -24.28 -15.14 20.43
CA LEU A 40 -24.09 -15.01 18.98
C LEU A 40 -23.97 -13.55 18.55
N ARG A 41 -24.80 -12.66 19.10
CA ARG A 41 -24.75 -11.21 18.85
C ARG A 41 -23.43 -10.61 19.32
N GLU A 42 -22.99 -10.93 20.54
CA GLU A 42 -21.71 -10.46 21.08
C GLU A 42 -20.53 -10.94 20.23
N LYS A 43 -20.55 -12.21 19.78
CA LYS A 43 -19.53 -12.76 18.87
C LYS A 43 -19.51 -12.03 17.52
N ALA A 44 -20.67 -11.75 16.94
CA ALA A 44 -20.79 -11.00 15.70
C ALA A 44 -20.25 -9.56 15.86
N ILE A 45 -20.62 -8.86 16.93
CA ILE A 45 -20.13 -7.51 17.24
C ILE A 45 -18.61 -7.52 17.43
N SER A 46 -18.07 -8.48 18.19
CA SER A 46 -16.63 -8.61 18.42
C SER A 46 -15.86 -8.85 17.11
N LYS A 47 -16.39 -9.70 16.23
CA LYS A 47 -15.84 -9.93 14.88
C LYS A 47 -15.80 -8.64 14.08
N THR A 48 -16.90 -7.89 14.03
CA THR A 48 -16.98 -6.61 13.32
C THR A 48 -16.00 -5.57 13.86
N LEU A 49 -15.91 -5.42 15.19
CA LEU A 49 -14.96 -4.50 15.83
C LEU A 49 -13.51 -4.88 15.54
N ASN A 50 -13.18 -6.17 15.50
CA ASN A 50 -11.84 -6.63 15.14
C ASN A 50 -11.51 -6.35 13.67
N ASN A 51 -12.48 -6.48 12.76
CA ASN A 51 -12.30 -6.11 11.36
C ASN A 51 -12.02 -4.61 11.21
N ILE A 52 -12.78 -3.75 11.91
CA ILE A 52 -12.55 -2.30 11.94
C ILE A 52 -11.15 -1.97 12.49
N LYS A 53 -10.73 -2.63 13.58
CA LYS A 53 -9.38 -2.44 14.13
C LYS A 53 -8.28 -2.88 13.16
N ARG A 54 -8.50 -3.92 12.35
CA ARG A 54 -7.55 -4.35 11.33
C ARG A 54 -7.47 -3.31 10.22
N SER A 55 -8.59 -2.80 9.72
CA SER A 55 -8.63 -1.78 8.67
C SER A 55 -8.00 -0.44 9.09
N MET A 56 -7.87 -0.19 10.39
CA MET A 56 -7.14 0.96 10.94
C MET A 56 -5.61 0.78 10.97
N LYS A 57 -5.08 -0.38 10.56
CA LYS A 57 -3.63 -0.57 10.37
C LYS A 57 -3.30 -0.40 8.89
N VAL A 58 -2.36 0.49 8.59
CA VAL A 58 -1.96 0.84 7.23
C VAL A 58 -0.45 0.68 7.10
N ASP A 59 -0.04 -0.06 6.08
CA ASP A 59 1.35 -0.06 5.61
C ASP A 59 1.40 0.80 4.34
N LEU A 60 2.21 1.87 4.39
CA LEU A 60 2.46 2.78 3.27
C LEU A 60 3.92 2.65 2.84
N CYS A 61 4.15 2.14 1.64
CA CYS A 61 5.47 2.04 1.02
C CYS A 61 5.61 3.11 -0.04
N PHE A 62 6.72 3.85 0.02
CA PHE A 62 7.15 4.70 -1.09
C PHE A 62 8.19 3.95 -1.92
N VAL A 63 7.93 3.81 -3.21
CA VAL A 63 8.93 3.34 -4.19
C VAL A 63 9.37 4.55 -4.98
N LEU A 64 10.67 4.82 -4.99
CA LEU A 64 11.20 6.07 -5.55
C LEU A 64 12.34 5.78 -6.51
N ASP A 65 12.25 6.38 -7.68
CA ASP A 65 13.37 6.55 -8.58
C ASP A 65 14.46 7.41 -7.93
N CYS A 66 15.65 6.82 -7.76
CA CYS A 66 16.80 7.45 -7.16
C CYS A 66 17.94 7.65 -8.17
N THR A 67 17.66 7.75 -9.47
CA THR A 67 18.68 7.87 -10.52
C THR A 67 19.15 9.32 -10.66
N GLY A 68 20.01 9.59 -11.65
CA GLY A 68 20.57 10.92 -11.86
C GLY A 68 19.55 11.96 -12.31
N SER A 69 18.55 11.55 -13.11
CA SER A 69 17.48 12.42 -13.64
C SER A 69 16.55 12.95 -12.56
N MET A 70 16.44 12.21 -11.46
CA MET A 70 15.68 12.60 -10.30
C MET A 70 16.34 13.67 -9.44
N LYS A 71 17.59 14.09 -9.73
CA LYS A 71 18.30 15.13 -8.96
C LYS A 71 17.49 16.43 -8.71
N PRO A 72 16.82 17.06 -9.69
CA PRO A 72 15.94 18.20 -9.45
C PRO A 72 14.67 17.88 -8.65
N HIS A 73 14.21 16.62 -8.65
CA HIS A 73 12.90 16.22 -8.09
C HIS A 73 13.00 15.57 -6.72
N ILE A 74 14.12 14.93 -6.37
CA ILE A 74 14.23 14.06 -5.20
C ILE A 74 14.02 14.80 -3.88
N ALA A 75 14.42 16.08 -3.80
CA ALA A 75 14.16 16.90 -2.62
C ALA A 75 12.65 17.14 -2.44
N ALA A 76 11.96 17.56 -3.50
CA ALA A 76 10.51 17.74 -3.48
C ALA A 76 9.76 16.42 -3.22
N ALA A 77 10.23 15.31 -3.79
CA ALA A 77 9.67 13.97 -3.53
C ALA A 77 9.78 13.61 -2.04
N LYS A 78 10.94 13.83 -1.41
CA LYS A 78 11.15 13.61 0.03
C LYS A 78 10.25 14.50 0.91
N ASP A 79 10.09 15.75 0.52
CA ASP A 79 9.23 16.69 1.25
C ASP A 79 7.76 16.25 1.14
N CYS A 80 7.32 15.83 -0.05
CA CYS A 80 5.99 15.27 -0.27
C CYS A 80 5.76 13.99 0.56
N ILE A 81 6.72 13.05 0.52
CA ILE A 81 6.72 11.82 1.33
C ILE A 81 6.55 12.14 2.82
N SER A 82 7.32 13.12 3.32
CA SER A 82 7.28 13.56 4.71
C SER A 82 5.94 14.22 5.05
N HIS A 83 5.42 15.06 4.15
CA HIS A 83 4.14 15.74 4.33
C HIS A 83 2.99 14.72 4.37
N VAL A 84 2.88 13.81 3.40
CA VAL A 84 1.84 12.77 3.35
C VAL A 84 1.87 11.93 4.63
N SER A 85 3.06 11.51 5.04
CA SER A 85 3.26 10.73 6.26
C SER A 85 2.79 11.46 7.52
N ASN A 86 3.13 12.76 7.64
CA ASN A 86 2.72 13.57 8.78
C ASN A 86 1.21 13.89 8.74
N TYR A 87 0.66 14.18 7.57
CA TYR A 87 -0.76 14.47 7.38
C TYR A 87 -1.63 13.29 7.79
N ILE A 88 -1.30 12.06 7.37
CA ILE A 88 -2.05 10.87 7.75
C ILE A 88 -2.04 10.69 9.28
N LYS A 89 -0.87 10.90 9.89
CA LYS A 89 -0.69 10.77 11.35
C LYS A 89 -1.50 11.82 12.13
N CYS A 90 -1.53 13.07 11.67
CA CYS A 90 -2.23 14.16 12.34
C CYS A 90 -3.75 14.12 12.13
N THR A 91 -4.19 13.84 10.90
CA THR A 91 -5.61 13.85 10.52
C THR A 91 -6.35 12.62 11.00
N ASN A 92 -5.67 11.47 11.09
CA ASN A 92 -6.29 10.21 11.49
C ASN A 92 -5.53 9.52 12.64
N PRO A 93 -5.60 10.03 13.89
CA PRO A 93 -4.84 9.48 15.02
C PRO A 93 -5.19 8.02 15.36
N SER A 94 -6.37 7.56 14.93
CA SER A 94 -6.80 6.16 15.12
C SER A 94 -6.11 5.20 14.14
N ILE A 95 -5.53 5.70 13.04
CA ILE A 95 -4.80 4.89 12.08
C ILE A 95 -3.40 4.61 12.62
N LYS A 96 -3.06 3.33 12.71
CA LYS A 96 -1.71 2.87 13.01
C LYS A 96 -0.95 2.75 11.69
N LEU A 97 -0.24 3.81 11.35
CA LEU A 97 0.56 3.89 10.13
C LEU A 97 1.96 3.30 10.36
N ARG A 98 2.38 2.40 9.47
CA ARG A 98 3.77 2.00 9.29
C ARG A 98 4.24 2.46 7.92
N ILE A 99 5.39 3.11 7.87
CA ILE A 99 5.95 3.68 6.65
C ILE A 99 7.22 2.92 6.29
N GLY A 100 7.38 2.59 5.02
CA GLY A 100 8.59 2.01 4.47
C GLY A 100 8.97 2.65 3.16
N PHE A 101 10.19 2.36 2.68
CA PHE A 101 10.74 2.95 1.48
C PHE A 101 11.53 1.92 0.68
N CYS A 102 11.47 2.02 -0.64
CA CYS A 102 12.29 1.27 -1.58
C CYS A 102 12.79 2.22 -2.67
N GLY A 103 14.06 2.57 -2.62
CA GLY A 103 14.73 3.30 -3.70
C GLY A 103 15.23 2.33 -4.75
N TYR A 104 15.06 2.65 -6.03
CA TYR A 104 15.69 1.90 -7.13
C TYR A 104 16.53 2.83 -8.00
N ARG A 105 17.50 2.24 -8.70
CA ARG A 105 18.30 2.89 -9.73
C ARG A 105 18.34 1.99 -10.97
N ASP A 106 19.49 1.84 -11.60
CA ASP A 106 19.67 1.04 -12.81
C ASP A 106 20.55 -0.20 -12.52
N HIS A 107 20.47 -1.22 -13.37
CA HIS A 107 21.28 -2.43 -13.32
C HIS A 107 22.78 -2.19 -13.46
N ASN A 108 23.20 -1.05 -14.03
CA ASN A 108 24.62 -0.68 -14.12
C ASN A 108 25.19 -0.18 -12.77
N ASN A 109 24.34 0.09 -11.78
CA ASN A 109 24.78 0.46 -10.44
C ASN A 109 25.29 -0.75 -9.67
N LYS A 110 26.14 -0.50 -8.66
CA LYS A 110 26.58 -1.57 -7.76
C LYS A 110 25.35 -2.17 -7.05
N PRO A 111 25.32 -3.48 -6.73
CA PRO A 111 24.13 -4.11 -6.16
C PRO A 111 23.54 -3.43 -4.91
N HIS A 112 24.38 -2.82 -4.06
CA HIS A 112 23.92 -2.09 -2.87
C HIS A 112 23.38 -0.69 -3.18
N ASP A 113 23.74 -0.13 -4.32
CA ASP A 113 23.27 1.16 -4.83
C ASP A 113 22.05 0.99 -5.74
N GLN A 114 21.92 -0.15 -6.44
CA GLN A 114 20.80 -0.45 -7.33
C GLN A 114 19.48 -0.44 -6.56
N LEU A 115 19.41 -1.12 -5.40
CA LEU A 115 18.18 -1.23 -4.61
C LEU A 115 18.43 -0.86 -3.14
N GLN A 116 17.62 0.05 -2.60
CA GLN A 116 17.69 0.52 -1.22
C GLN A 116 16.38 0.27 -0.48
N VAL A 117 16.33 -0.78 0.33
CA VAL A 117 15.12 -1.16 1.07
C VAL A 117 15.19 -0.71 2.53
N PHE A 118 14.25 0.14 2.92
CA PHE A 118 13.98 0.51 4.30
C PHE A 118 12.66 -0.12 4.76
N ASN A 119 12.75 -1.13 5.61
CA ASN A 119 11.58 -1.88 6.06
C ASN A 119 10.64 -1.01 6.92
N PHE A 120 9.37 -1.40 6.96
CA PHE A 120 8.29 -0.68 7.62
C PHE A 120 8.57 -0.35 9.09
N THR A 121 8.35 0.92 9.46
CA THR A 121 8.44 1.41 10.83
C THR A 121 7.28 2.33 11.18
N ASP A 122 6.87 2.32 12.44
CA ASP A 122 5.96 3.31 13.04
C ASP A 122 6.73 4.50 13.67
N LYS A 123 8.07 4.46 13.66
CA LYS A 123 8.93 5.50 14.20
C LYS A 123 9.23 6.57 13.16
N TYR A 124 8.35 7.57 13.06
CA TYR A 124 8.46 8.66 12.09
C TYR A 124 9.85 9.34 12.05
N ILE A 125 10.44 9.65 13.21
CA ILE A 125 11.78 10.28 13.29
C ILE A 125 12.88 9.40 12.66
N LYS A 126 12.75 8.07 12.80
CA LYS A 126 13.70 7.13 12.18
C LYS A 126 13.57 7.17 10.65
N PHE A 127 12.34 7.19 10.17
CA PHE A 127 12.05 7.25 8.75
C PHE A 127 12.53 8.57 8.13
N THR A 128 12.23 9.73 8.74
CA THR A 128 12.68 11.03 8.23
C THR A 128 14.20 11.13 8.19
N LYS A 129 14.89 10.67 9.24
CA LYS A 129 16.36 10.61 9.24
C LYS A 129 16.90 9.80 8.06
N TYR A 130 16.33 8.62 7.81
CA TYR A 130 16.71 7.79 6.68
C TYR A 130 16.46 8.49 5.33
N MET A 131 15.31 9.16 5.17
CA MET A 131 15.01 9.91 3.94
C MET A 131 16.00 11.06 3.68
N HIS A 132 16.62 11.64 4.71
CA HIS A 132 17.71 12.62 4.52
C HIS A 132 18.97 11.98 3.93
N GLU A 133 19.23 10.70 4.19
CA GLU A 133 20.40 9.95 3.71
C GLU A 133 20.24 9.45 2.26
N VAL A 134 19.00 9.33 1.76
CA VAL A 134 18.73 8.98 0.35
C VAL A 134 19.33 10.05 -0.57
N SER A 135 20.00 9.70 -1.65
CA SER A 135 20.58 10.66 -2.59
C SER A 135 20.26 10.25 -4.03
N PRO A 136 20.15 11.19 -4.97
CA PRO A 136 20.04 10.83 -6.38
C PRO A 136 21.35 10.18 -6.82
N GLY A 137 21.27 9.31 -7.81
CA GLY A 137 22.41 8.74 -8.50
C GLY A 137 23.21 9.82 -9.23
N VAL A 138 24.34 9.41 -9.80
CA VAL A 138 25.16 10.29 -10.64
C VAL A 138 25.06 9.78 -12.07
N TYR A 139 24.88 10.70 -13.01
CA TYR A 139 24.94 10.38 -14.42
C TYR A 139 26.28 9.73 -14.78
N SER A 140 26.20 8.62 -15.50
CA SER A 140 27.34 7.90 -16.05
C SER A 140 27.36 8.08 -17.56
N GLN A 141 28.54 8.12 -18.17
CA GLN A 141 28.65 8.10 -19.64
C GLN A 141 28.08 6.82 -20.28
N TYR A 142 27.86 5.77 -19.47
CA TYR A 142 27.28 4.49 -19.88
C TYR A 142 25.79 4.37 -19.52
N SER A 143 25.17 5.42 -18.97
CA SER A 143 23.73 5.36 -18.65
C SER A 143 22.89 5.34 -19.92
N ASP A 144 21.81 4.58 -19.86
CA ASP A 144 20.65 4.68 -20.71
C ASP A 144 19.53 5.45 -20.00
N GLU A 145 18.35 5.52 -20.61
CA GLU A 145 17.21 6.23 -20.02
C GLU A 145 16.24 5.34 -19.24
N PRO A 146 15.93 4.08 -19.63
CA PRO A 146 15.12 3.20 -18.81
C PRO A 146 15.87 2.77 -17.54
N GLU A 147 15.11 2.37 -16.52
CA GLU A 147 15.65 2.12 -15.18
C GLU A 147 15.18 0.76 -14.63
N ASP A 148 15.73 0.32 -13.50
CA ASP A 148 15.33 -0.93 -12.81
C ASP A 148 14.02 -0.77 -12.01
N VAL A 149 12.98 -0.29 -12.69
CA VAL A 149 11.63 -0.09 -12.12
C VAL A 149 11.05 -1.41 -11.63
N LEU A 150 11.20 -2.50 -12.42
CA LEU A 150 10.65 -3.80 -12.05
C LEU A 150 11.39 -4.42 -10.85
N GLY A 151 12.71 -4.27 -10.75
CA GLY A 151 13.47 -4.67 -9.57
C GLY A 151 13.09 -3.87 -8.34
N GLY A 152 12.89 -2.55 -8.47
CA GLY A 152 12.38 -1.68 -7.42
C GLY A 152 11.02 -2.13 -6.87
N LEU A 153 10.05 -2.34 -7.76
CA LEU A 153 8.72 -2.83 -7.39
C LEU A 153 8.79 -4.24 -6.78
N ASN A 154 9.53 -5.15 -7.40
CA ASN A 154 9.69 -6.51 -6.89
C ASN A 154 10.33 -6.53 -5.49
N ALA A 155 11.35 -5.71 -5.24
CA ALA A 155 11.96 -5.58 -3.93
C ALA A 155 10.98 -5.05 -2.88
N ALA A 156 10.22 -4.00 -3.21
CA ALA A 156 9.16 -3.48 -2.35
C ALA A 156 8.09 -4.53 -2.01
N ILE A 157 7.73 -5.36 -2.98
CA ILE A 157 6.71 -6.41 -2.83
C ILE A 157 7.24 -7.60 -2.02
N THR A 158 8.49 -8.02 -2.25
CA THR A 158 9.01 -9.31 -1.75
C THR A 158 9.90 -9.19 -0.53
N GLN A 159 10.63 -8.09 -0.36
CA GLN A 159 11.61 -7.92 0.73
C GLN A 159 11.05 -7.13 1.92
N MET A 160 9.99 -6.36 1.73
CA MET A 160 9.35 -5.61 2.82
C MET A 160 8.38 -6.47 3.65
N ASN A 161 8.31 -6.21 4.95
CA ASN A 161 7.47 -6.94 5.89
C ASN A 161 6.06 -6.32 5.99
N TRP A 162 5.26 -6.55 4.96
CA TRP A 162 3.84 -6.19 4.91
C TRP A 162 3.03 -6.97 5.94
N GLN A 163 2.38 -6.29 6.88
CA GLN A 163 1.61 -6.89 7.99
C GLN A 163 0.20 -6.31 8.12
N SER A 164 -0.02 -5.10 7.62
CA SER A 164 -1.32 -4.42 7.68
C SER A 164 -2.32 -5.01 6.68
N SER A 165 -3.62 -4.85 6.96
CA SER A 165 -4.67 -5.25 6.01
C SER A 165 -4.83 -4.24 4.88
N THR A 166 -4.56 -2.97 5.16
CA THR A 166 -4.49 -1.92 4.14
C THR A 166 -3.03 -1.73 3.75
N ARG A 167 -2.71 -1.97 2.48
CA ARG A 167 -1.35 -1.96 1.94
C ARG A 167 -1.33 -1.04 0.73
N ILE A 168 -0.52 0.00 0.79
CA ILE A 168 -0.45 1.04 -0.25
C ILE A 168 1.01 1.16 -0.69
N LEU A 169 1.22 1.11 -2.00
CA LEU A 169 2.49 1.37 -2.65
C LEU A 169 2.33 2.62 -3.52
N LEU A 170 3.04 3.69 -3.15
CA LEU A 170 3.14 4.92 -3.94
C LEU A 170 4.48 4.91 -4.67
N HIS A 171 4.43 4.74 -5.99
CA HIS A 171 5.60 4.71 -6.85
C HIS A 171 5.80 6.07 -7.53
N ILE A 172 6.99 6.65 -7.44
CA ILE A 172 7.34 7.95 -8.01
C ILE A 172 8.57 7.78 -8.90
N GLY A 173 8.48 8.20 -10.15
CA GLY A 173 9.59 8.13 -11.11
C GLY A 173 9.34 8.90 -12.39
N ASP A 174 10.41 9.14 -13.15
CA ASP A 174 10.42 9.91 -14.40
C ASP A 174 10.71 9.05 -15.65
N PHE A 175 11.29 7.86 -15.50
CA PHE A 175 11.58 6.93 -16.60
C PHE A 175 10.91 5.55 -16.47
N PRO A 176 10.68 4.84 -17.59
CA PRO A 176 10.03 3.52 -17.62
C PRO A 176 11.01 2.37 -17.31
N PRO A 177 10.52 1.14 -17.09
CA PRO A 177 11.37 -0.06 -17.05
C PRO A 177 12.05 -0.36 -18.38
N HIS A 178 13.16 -1.09 -18.33
CA HIS A 178 13.83 -1.66 -19.50
C HIS A 178 12.91 -2.54 -20.38
N GLY A 179 13.18 -2.50 -21.68
CA GLY A 179 12.53 -3.30 -22.71
C GLY A 179 11.81 -2.45 -23.75
N ARG A 180 12.00 -2.77 -25.04
CA ARG A 180 11.35 -2.08 -26.20
C ARG A 180 9.82 -2.03 -26.11
N ARG A 181 9.23 -2.95 -25.34
CA ARG A 181 7.80 -2.95 -25.06
C ARG A 181 7.38 -1.68 -24.32
N PHE A 182 8.18 -1.15 -23.41
CA PHE A 182 7.84 0.00 -22.58
C PHE A 182 8.26 1.34 -23.17
N THR A 183 9.25 1.37 -24.06
CA THR A 183 9.75 2.64 -24.61
C THR A 183 10.54 2.46 -25.91
N ASN A 184 10.78 3.58 -26.60
CA ASN A 184 11.68 3.68 -27.76
C ASN A 184 12.95 4.50 -27.44
N LEU A 185 13.16 4.82 -26.17
CA LEU A 185 14.36 5.46 -25.67
C LEU A 185 15.60 4.58 -25.88
N LYS A 186 16.80 5.16 -25.77
CA LYS A 186 18.05 4.40 -25.79
C LYS A 186 18.05 3.51 -24.54
N ASP A 187 18.20 2.22 -24.76
CA ASP A 187 18.05 1.18 -23.73
C ASP A 187 19.20 0.18 -23.87
N ASN A 188 19.96 -0.02 -22.80
CA ASN A 188 21.04 -0.99 -22.71
C ASN A 188 20.51 -2.43 -22.52
N TYR A 189 19.25 -2.58 -22.10
CA TYR A 189 18.56 -3.84 -21.86
C TYR A 189 17.26 -3.94 -22.68
N PRO A 190 17.34 -3.84 -24.02
CA PRO A 190 16.16 -3.67 -24.85
C PRO A 190 15.26 -4.92 -24.96
N ASP A 191 15.75 -6.07 -24.50
CA ASP A 191 14.99 -7.32 -24.39
C ASP A 191 14.26 -7.47 -23.03
N GLY A 192 14.41 -6.49 -22.13
CA GLY A 192 13.76 -6.45 -20.81
C GLY A 192 14.75 -6.59 -19.65
N ASP A 193 14.21 -6.73 -18.44
CA ASP A 193 14.99 -6.88 -17.21
C ASP A 193 15.97 -8.09 -17.30
N PRO A 194 17.28 -7.88 -17.04
CA PRO A 194 18.31 -8.91 -17.16
C PRO A 194 18.21 -10.02 -16.11
N ASN A 195 17.43 -9.83 -15.04
CA ASN A 195 17.17 -10.85 -14.02
C ASN A 195 15.89 -11.66 -14.33
N GLY A 196 15.24 -11.41 -15.47
CA GLY A 196 14.03 -12.11 -15.92
C GLY A 196 12.75 -11.64 -15.24
N LEU A 197 12.74 -10.46 -14.61
CA LEU A 197 11.49 -9.86 -14.13
C LEU A 197 10.63 -9.42 -15.32
N THR A 198 9.32 -9.62 -15.20
CA THR A 198 8.34 -9.14 -16.20
C THR A 198 7.31 -8.29 -15.49
N ALA A 199 6.70 -7.33 -16.20
CA ALA A 199 5.63 -6.54 -15.60
C ALA A 199 4.48 -7.44 -15.13
N GLU A 200 4.17 -8.50 -15.85
CA GLU A 200 3.18 -9.50 -15.46
C GLU A 200 3.55 -10.13 -14.11
N ASN A 201 4.75 -10.71 -13.98
CA ASN A 201 5.12 -11.43 -12.77
C ASN A 201 5.21 -10.51 -11.54
N VAL A 202 5.67 -9.27 -11.70
CA VAL A 202 5.80 -8.30 -10.61
C VAL A 202 4.42 -7.76 -10.20
N LEU A 203 3.62 -7.31 -11.17
CA LEU A 203 2.36 -6.63 -10.87
C LEU A 203 1.25 -7.60 -10.46
N GLU A 204 1.20 -8.81 -11.03
CA GLU A 204 0.28 -9.86 -10.55
C GLU A 204 0.66 -10.28 -9.12
N LYS A 205 1.95 -10.33 -8.79
CA LYS A 205 2.40 -10.57 -7.40
C LYS A 205 1.90 -9.46 -6.48
N MET A 206 1.99 -8.20 -6.89
CA MET A 206 1.46 -7.05 -6.16
C MET A 206 -0.05 -7.21 -5.87
N GLN A 207 -0.85 -7.53 -6.89
CA GLN A 207 -2.28 -7.78 -6.76
C GLN A 207 -2.59 -8.96 -5.82
N SER A 208 -1.86 -10.08 -5.95
CA SER A 208 -2.06 -11.26 -5.09
C SER A 208 -1.81 -10.96 -3.61
N LYS A 209 -0.98 -9.94 -3.32
CA LYS A 209 -0.72 -9.44 -1.96
C LYS A 209 -1.70 -8.36 -1.51
N ASN A 210 -2.73 -8.04 -2.31
CA ASN A 210 -3.69 -6.96 -2.08
C ASN A 210 -3.00 -5.62 -1.80
N ILE A 211 -1.94 -5.30 -2.55
CA ILE A 211 -1.24 -4.02 -2.47
C ILE A 211 -1.89 -3.06 -3.47
N LEU A 212 -2.39 -1.93 -2.97
CA LEU A 212 -2.95 -0.86 -3.79
C LEU A 212 -1.81 -0.04 -4.38
N TYR A 213 -1.77 0.05 -5.70
CA TYR A 213 -0.73 0.76 -6.44
C TYR A 213 -1.19 2.17 -6.81
N PHE A 214 -0.29 3.13 -6.67
CA PHE A 214 -0.46 4.53 -7.04
C PHE A 214 0.82 5.00 -7.73
N PHE A 215 0.70 5.85 -8.76
CA PHE A 215 1.86 6.37 -9.47
C PHE A 215 1.92 7.91 -9.44
N GLY A 216 3.06 8.46 -9.04
CA GLY A 216 3.40 9.87 -9.14
C GLY A 216 4.24 10.09 -10.39
N LYS A 217 3.64 10.67 -11.43
CA LYS A 217 4.24 10.89 -12.74
C LYS A 217 5.01 12.21 -12.75
N ILE A 218 6.31 12.14 -13.02
CA ILE A 218 7.18 13.33 -13.16
C ILE A 218 7.37 13.71 -14.63
N ALA A 219 7.42 12.73 -15.54
CA ALA A 219 7.63 12.96 -16.96
C ALA A 219 6.79 12.01 -17.83
N ASN A 220 6.56 12.42 -19.09
CA ASN A 220 5.76 11.67 -20.07
C ASN A 220 6.47 10.41 -20.60
N TYR A 221 7.74 10.19 -20.29
CA TYR A 221 8.47 8.97 -20.69
C TYR A 221 7.85 7.68 -20.11
N THR A 222 7.04 7.82 -19.05
CA THR A 222 6.38 6.71 -18.37
C THR A 222 5.01 6.36 -18.95
N ASP A 223 4.48 7.11 -19.92
CA ASP A 223 3.09 6.94 -20.39
C ASP A 223 2.81 5.54 -20.95
N LYS A 224 3.71 5.04 -21.80
CA LYS A 224 3.58 3.69 -22.37
C LYS A 224 3.72 2.60 -21.29
N MET A 225 4.54 2.82 -20.26
CA MET A 225 4.59 1.93 -19.09
C MET A 225 3.23 1.91 -18.37
N LEU A 226 2.61 3.07 -18.16
CA LEU A 226 1.33 3.16 -17.44
C LEU A 226 0.19 2.47 -18.22
N GLU A 227 0.14 2.63 -19.53
CA GLU A 227 -0.79 1.89 -20.39
C GLU A 227 -0.62 0.37 -20.24
N ILE A 228 0.62 -0.12 -20.30
CA ILE A 228 0.91 -1.55 -20.13
C ILE A 228 0.54 -2.02 -18.73
N PHE A 229 0.89 -1.27 -17.69
CA PHE A 229 0.57 -1.66 -16.32
C PHE A 229 -0.93 -1.74 -16.11
N ARG A 230 -1.70 -0.77 -16.63
CA ARG A 230 -3.18 -0.81 -16.60
C ARG A 230 -3.75 -2.03 -17.31
N SER A 231 -3.15 -2.45 -18.42
CA SER A 231 -3.59 -3.67 -19.12
C SER A 231 -3.41 -4.96 -18.31
N ILE A 232 -2.49 -4.95 -17.33
CA ILE A 232 -2.19 -6.11 -16.47
C ILE A 232 -3.03 -6.07 -15.20
N ILE A 233 -3.03 -4.94 -14.49
CA ILE A 233 -3.62 -4.85 -13.13
C ILE A 233 -4.89 -4.00 -13.04
N GLY A 234 -5.42 -3.53 -14.16
CA GLY A 234 -6.55 -2.62 -14.21
C GLY A 234 -6.18 -1.18 -13.86
N GLU A 235 -7.20 -0.33 -13.74
CA GLU A 235 -7.01 1.09 -13.44
C GLU A 235 -6.43 1.32 -12.03
N PHE A 236 -5.48 2.25 -11.96
CA PHE A 236 -4.91 2.74 -10.72
C PHE A 236 -4.71 4.25 -10.78
N PRO A 237 -4.70 4.95 -9.63
CA PRO A 237 -4.56 6.40 -9.63
C PRO A 237 -3.15 6.84 -10.06
N VAL A 238 -3.12 7.85 -10.92
CA VAL A 238 -1.91 8.54 -11.38
C VAL A 238 -2.05 10.02 -11.01
N PHE A 239 -0.99 10.61 -10.48
CA PHE A 239 -0.93 12.04 -10.14
C PHE A 239 0.29 12.67 -10.80
N ASP A 240 0.14 13.83 -11.40
CA ASP A 240 1.27 14.60 -11.92
C ASP A 240 2.00 15.32 -10.78
N LEU A 241 3.33 15.34 -10.82
CA LEU A 241 4.22 15.92 -9.81
C LEU A 241 5.13 17.01 -10.37
#